data_AF-A0A7W1E923-F1
#
_entry.id   AF-A0A7W1E923-F1
#
_cell.length_a   1.000
_cell.length_b   1.000
_cell.length_c   1.000
_cell.angle_alpha   90.00
_cell.angle_beta   90.00
_cell.angle_gamma   90.00
#
_symmetry.space_group_name_H-M   'P 1'
#
loop_
_entity.id
_entity.type
_entity.pdbx_description
1 polymer ?
#
loop_
_entity_poly.entity_id
_entity_poly.type
_entity_poly.pdbx_seq_one_letter_code
_entity_poly.pdbx_strand_id
1 'polypeptide(L)'
;MAVTASSASAQGISSQCPAGSTGFGGVPDQKRAAQDACQKSIDLFQYMAPQLGVLVAGGNATLGQGGTLGGLGKFSAGLRVNALQGSLPDVDLVVPGVNGAQASTYSTQDQILPLPTADLAIGLFKGLPMGVTNVGGVDLLVSAAYLPEYSGDFIDVKVPDGSLKLGYGARVGIVQQSFVIPGVSISYLRRSLPTVSIIGSTAASTGGARDTLRIDDLNVKTDAIRLVASKTFLVVGIAVGVGQDRYESVGTITAKVAPRAVTVPNGASAGPVVLSQKMTRTNIFTDVSLNLPLLKIIGEIGQ
;
A
#
# COMPACT_ATOMS: atom_id res chain seq x y z
N MET A 1 1.24 19.45 14.40
CA MET A 1 2.19 19.43 13.27
C MET A 1 1.56 20.27 12.17
N ALA A 2 2.31 21.21 11.59
CA ALA A 2 1.80 22.14 10.60
C ALA A 2 1.40 21.39 9.32
N VAL A 3 0.19 21.68 8.83
CA VAL A 3 -0.35 21.16 7.57
C VAL A 3 0.44 21.79 6.43
N THR A 4 1.37 21.05 5.84
CA THR A 4 1.99 21.44 4.57
C THR A 4 1.24 20.73 3.47
N ALA A 5 0.36 21.46 2.78
CA ALA A 5 -0.25 20.98 1.55
C ALA A 5 0.87 20.62 0.55
N SER A 6 1.10 19.32 0.36
CA SER A 6 1.96 18.83 -0.72
C SER A 6 1.18 18.86 -2.02
N SER A 7 1.73 19.41 -3.10
CA SER A 7 1.12 19.34 -4.42
C SER A 7 1.70 18.16 -5.20
N ALA A 8 0.87 17.23 -5.68
CA ALA A 8 1.29 16.28 -6.71
C ALA A 8 1.29 16.99 -8.07
N SER A 9 2.46 17.10 -8.71
CA SER A 9 2.61 17.71 -10.04
C SER A 9 2.28 16.70 -11.14
N ALA A 10 1.63 17.17 -12.22
CA ALA A 10 1.34 16.37 -13.41
C ALA A 10 2.61 15.73 -13.99
N GLN A 11 2.51 14.44 -14.35
CA GLN A 11 3.54 13.77 -15.16
C GLN A 11 3.32 14.12 -16.65
N GLY A 12 4.31 13.88 -17.51
CA GLY A 12 4.14 14.08 -18.96
C GLY A 12 2.94 13.30 -19.51
N ILE A 13 2.35 13.78 -20.62
CA ILE A 13 1.17 13.14 -21.23
C ILE A 13 1.52 11.70 -21.64
N SER A 14 0.83 10.73 -21.07
CA SER A 14 1.01 9.31 -21.35
C SER A 14 0.55 8.98 -22.77
N SER A 15 1.32 8.15 -23.48
CA SER A 15 0.91 7.60 -24.78
C SER A 15 -0.34 6.72 -24.69
N GLN A 16 -0.68 6.26 -23.48
CA GLN A 16 -1.91 5.51 -23.19
C GLN A 16 -3.17 6.41 -23.18
N CYS A 17 -3.00 7.73 -23.17
CA CYS A 17 -4.07 8.72 -23.25
C CYS A 17 -3.98 9.47 -24.60
N PRO A 18 -4.41 8.86 -25.71
CA PRO A 18 -4.18 9.38 -27.05
C PRO A 18 -4.82 10.76 -27.24
N ALA A 19 -4.06 11.65 -27.88
CA ALA A 19 -4.59 12.95 -28.28
C ALA A 19 -5.73 12.77 -29.28
N GLY A 20 -6.88 13.36 -28.95
CA GLY A 20 -8.00 13.46 -29.89
C GLY A 20 -7.93 14.73 -30.74
N SER A 21 -8.98 14.96 -31.49
CA SER A 21 -9.15 16.09 -32.40
C SER A 21 -10.26 17.04 -31.94
N THR A 22 -10.26 18.25 -32.47
CA THR A 22 -11.38 19.20 -32.38
C THR A 22 -12.04 19.29 -33.74
N GLY A 23 -13.34 19.02 -33.81
CA GLY A 23 -14.12 19.07 -35.03
C GLY A 23 -14.56 20.49 -35.40
N PHE A 24 -15.44 20.57 -36.39
CA PHE A 24 -16.06 21.83 -36.83
C PHE A 24 -16.83 22.48 -35.67
N GLY A 25 -16.63 23.79 -35.47
CA GLY A 25 -17.23 24.54 -34.34
C GLY A 25 -16.47 24.41 -33.01
N GLY A 26 -15.26 23.85 -33.00
CA GLY A 26 -14.43 23.76 -31.78
C GLY A 26 -14.86 22.66 -30.81
N VAL A 27 -15.77 21.76 -31.22
CA VAL A 27 -16.26 20.66 -30.39
C VAL A 27 -15.21 19.54 -30.34
N PRO A 28 -14.72 19.15 -29.15
CA PRO A 28 -13.78 18.05 -29.01
C PRO A 28 -14.41 16.69 -29.34
N ASP A 29 -13.64 15.79 -29.97
CA ASP A 29 -14.04 14.40 -30.08
C ASP A 29 -13.96 13.67 -28.72
N GLN A 30 -14.47 12.44 -28.67
CA GLN A 30 -14.48 11.61 -27.46
C GLN A 30 -13.09 11.42 -26.84
N LYS A 31 -12.07 11.21 -27.69
CA LYS A 31 -10.70 10.99 -27.24
C LYS A 31 -10.12 12.25 -26.59
N ARG A 32 -10.36 13.43 -27.20
CA ARG A 32 -9.91 14.72 -26.69
C ARG A 32 -10.64 15.13 -25.41
N ALA A 33 -11.94 14.85 -25.35
CA ALA A 33 -12.78 15.12 -24.20
C ALA A 33 -12.40 14.29 -22.97
N ALA A 34 -11.98 13.04 -23.15
CA ALA A 34 -11.59 12.15 -22.06
C ALA A 34 -10.07 12.11 -21.78
N GLN A 35 -9.26 12.79 -22.59
CA GLN A 35 -7.80 12.74 -22.50
C GLN A 35 -7.28 13.20 -21.14
N ASP A 36 -7.82 14.32 -20.64
CA ASP A 36 -7.43 14.86 -19.34
C ASP A 36 -7.81 13.94 -18.19
N ALA A 37 -9.02 13.38 -18.24
CA ALA A 37 -9.49 12.43 -17.23
C ALA A 37 -8.63 11.16 -17.19
N CYS A 38 -8.22 10.66 -18.37
CA CYS A 38 -7.27 9.56 -18.51
C CYS A 38 -5.93 9.89 -17.82
N GLN A 39 -5.31 11.02 -18.17
CA GLN A 39 -4.00 11.40 -17.63
C GLN A 39 -4.06 11.56 -16.10
N LYS A 40 -5.07 12.28 -15.62
CA LYS A 40 -5.34 12.49 -14.19
C LYS A 40 -5.47 11.19 -13.41
N SER A 41 -6.12 10.19 -14.01
CA SER A 41 -6.25 8.88 -13.39
C SER A 41 -4.91 8.14 -13.30
N ILE A 42 -4.07 8.24 -14.34
CA ILE A 42 -2.72 7.66 -14.35
C ILE A 42 -1.86 8.31 -13.28
N ASP A 43 -1.87 9.64 -13.20
CA ASP A 43 -1.11 10.41 -12.21
C ASP A 43 -1.54 10.03 -10.78
N LEU A 44 -2.86 9.91 -10.55
CA LEU A 44 -3.43 9.47 -9.28
C LEU A 44 -2.96 8.05 -8.90
N PHE A 45 -2.98 7.11 -9.85
CA PHE A 45 -2.51 5.74 -9.60
C PHE A 45 -1.02 5.72 -9.24
N GLN A 46 -0.18 6.42 -10.00
CA GLN A 46 1.27 6.48 -9.77
C GLN A 46 1.62 7.12 -8.42
N TYR A 47 0.77 8.04 -7.94
CA TYR A 47 0.91 8.69 -6.64
C TYR A 47 0.47 7.79 -5.47
N MET A 48 -0.63 7.06 -5.65
CA MET A 48 -1.24 6.24 -4.59
C MET A 48 -0.60 4.86 -4.42
N ALA A 49 -0.21 4.22 -5.52
CA ALA A 49 0.31 2.86 -5.51
C ALA A 49 1.54 2.66 -4.58
N PRO A 50 2.55 3.57 -4.56
CA PRO A 50 3.69 3.41 -3.66
C PRO A 50 3.30 3.53 -2.18
N GLN A 51 2.34 4.41 -1.84
CA GLN A 51 1.87 4.62 -0.48
C GLN A 51 1.18 3.37 0.06
N LEU A 52 0.31 2.75 -0.74
CA LEU A 52 -0.33 1.47 -0.40
C LEU A 52 0.70 0.34 -0.25
N GLY A 53 1.74 0.31 -1.10
CA GLY A 53 2.83 -0.65 -0.96
C GLY A 53 3.52 -0.60 0.39
N VAL A 54 3.88 0.61 0.86
CA VAL A 54 4.52 0.82 2.17
C VAL A 54 3.62 0.36 3.31
N LEU A 55 2.32 0.69 3.25
CA LEU A 55 1.34 0.31 4.27
C LEU A 55 1.23 -1.23 4.43
N VAL A 56 1.44 -1.98 3.35
CA VAL A 56 1.37 -3.46 3.31
C VAL A 56 2.65 -4.13 3.75
N ALA A 57 3.79 -3.59 3.34
CA ALA A 57 5.09 -4.07 3.78
C ALA A 57 5.17 -4.07 5.31
N GLY A 58 4.87 -2.92 5.93
CA GLY A 58 5.16 -2.64 7.33
C GLY A 58 6.67 -2.72 7.64
N GLY A 59 7.06 -2.62 8.90
CA GLY A 59 8.41 -2.96 9.35
C GLY A 59 8.52 -4.46 9.60
N ASN A 60 8.93 -4.86 10.80
CA ASN A 60 9.31 -6.23 11.14
C ASN A 60 8.30 -7.29 10.66
N ALA A 61 8.82 -8.44 10.22
CA ALA A 61 7.99 -9.55 9.75
C ALA A 61 7.16 -10.15 10.89
N THR A 62 7.71 -10.20 12.11
CA THR A 62 6.93 -10.39 13.35
C THR A 62 7.43 -9.40 14.39
N LEU A 63 6.52 -8.59 14.92
CA LEU A 63 6.84 -7.48 15.80
C LEU A 63 7.63 -7.93 17.04
N GLY A 64 8.67 -7.17 17.37
CA GLY A 64 9.49 -7.35 18.57
C GLY A 64 10.24 -8.69 18.63
N GLN A 65 10.47 -9.32 17.49
CA GLN A 65 11.28 -10.53 17.37
C GLN A 65 12.39 -10.33 16.33
N GLY A 66 13.62 -10.65 16.70
CA GLY A 66 14.78 -10.65 15.80
C GLY A 66 15.45 -12.02 15.68
N GLY A 67 15.04 -13.02 16.47
CA GLY A 67 15.51 -14.41 16.39
C GLY A 67 14.42 -15.39 15.97
N THR A 68 14.79 -16.68 15.92
CA THR A 68 13.83 -17.77 15.65
C THR A 68 13.12 -18.25 16.91
N LEU A 69 12.00 -18.95 16.72
CA LEU A 69 11.16 -19.47 17.82
C LEU A 69 11.76 -20.70 18.52
N GLY A 70 12.78 -21.32 17.94
CA GLY A 70 13.49 -22.45 18.55
C GLY A 70 12.90 -23.83 18.23
N GLY A 71 12.22 -23.97 17.09
CA GLY A 71 11.79 -25.25 16.51
C GLY A 71 10.35 -25.65 16.79
N LEU A 72 10.04 -26.91 16.51
CA LEU A 72 8.67 -27.46 16.53
C LEU A 72 7.98 -27.28 17.89
N GLY A 73 6.68 -26.99 17.85
CA GLY A 73 5.85 -26.74 19.03
C GLY A 73 5.98 -25.32 19.60
N LYS A 74 6.78 -24.44 18.98
CA LYS A 74 6.87 -23.02 19.33
C LYS A 74 6.19 -22.19 18.25
N PHE A 75 5.25 -21.34 18.65
CA PHE A 75 4.56 -20.42 17.76
C PHE A 75 4.41 -19.06 18.40
N SER A 76 4.18 -18.05 17.58
CA SER A 76 3.93 -16.67 18.00
C SER A 76 2.81 -16.10 17.14
N ALA A 77 1.74 -15.64 17.76
CA ALA A 77 0.64 -14.95 17.09
C ALA A 77 0.59 -13.50 17.56
N GLY A 78 0.25 -12.59 16.65
CA GLY A 78 0.13 -11.16 16.95
C GLY A 78 -0.91 -10.49 16.07
N LEU A 79 -1.53 -9.44 16.61
CA LEU A 79 -2.35 -8.49 15.88
C LEU A 79 -1.60 -7.16 15.83
N ARG A 80 -1.61 -6.50 14.68
CA ARG A 80 -0.98 -5.19 14.51
C ARG A 80 -1.80 -4.31 13.59
N VAL A 81 -1.62 -3.01 13.72
CA VAL A 81 -2.19 -2.00 12.83
C VAL A 81 -1.05 -1.19 12.26
N ASN A 82 -0.83 -1.30 10.96
CA ASN A 82 0.10 -0.41 10.27
C ASN A 82 -0.63 0.91 10.04
N ALA A 83 0.02 2.03 10.31
CA ALA A 83 -0.51 3.35 10.05
C ALA A 83 0.50 4.12 9.20
N LEU A 84 0.07 4.57 8.02
CA LEU A 84 0.87 5.45 7.17
C LEU A 84 0.30 6.86 7.28
N GLN A 85 1.15 7.83 7.64
CA GLN A 85 0.85 9.23 7.40
C GLN A 85 1.11 9.50 5.91
N GLY A 86 0.05 9.38 5.12
CA GLY A 86 0.06 9.70 3.70
C GLY A 86 -0.67 11.00 3.44
N SER A 87 -0.66 11.45 2.20
CA SER A 87 -1.57 12.50 1.77
C SER A 87 -2.45 11.97 0.66
N LEU A 88 -3.76 12.09 0.83
CA LEU A 88 -4.74 11.66 -0.15
C LEU A 88 -5.12 12.86 -1.03
N PRO A 89 -5.10 12.70 -2.36
CA PRO A 89 -5.53 13.76 -3.26
C PRO A 89 -7.04 13.93 -3.18
N ASP A 90 -7.48 15.20 -3.16
CA ASP A 90 -8.89 15.57 -3.14
C ASP A 90 -9.47 15.39 -4.55
N VAL A 91 -10.26 14.34 -4.74
CA VAL A 91 -10.80 13.97 -6.06
C VAL A 91 -12.09 14.72 -6.41
N ASP A 92 -12.76 15.33 -5.42
CA ASP A 92 -14.00 16.07 -5.58
C ASP A 92 -13.79 17.42 -6.30
N LEU A 93 -12.62 18.04 -6.11
CA LEU A 93 -12.21 19.32 -6.69
C LEU A 93 -11.58 19.19 -8.09
N VAL A 94 -11.35 17.96 -8.56
CA VAL A 94 -10.64 17.73 -9.82
C VAL A 94 -11.62 17.43 -10.94
N VAL A 95 -12.14 18.52 -11.52
CA VAL A 95 -12.96 18.47 -12.73
C VAL A 95 -12.04 18.26 -13.95
N PRO A 96 -12.21 17.19 -14.75
CA PRO A 96 -11.46 17.03 -15.99
C PRO A 96 -11.77 18.12 -17.01
N GLY A 97 -10.74 18.61 -17.68
CA GLY A 97 -10.84 19.44 -18.86
C GLY A 97 -11.27 18.62 -20.08
N VAL A 98 -12.03 19.22 -20.99
CA VAL A 98 -12.57 18.54 -22.19
C VAL A 98 -11.82 18.91 -23.47
N ASN A 99 -10.80 19.75 -23.38
CA ASN A 99 -10.09 20.30 -24.55
C ASN A 99 -8.71 19.64 -24.78
N GLY A 100 -8.48 18.48 -24.16
CA GLY A 100 -7.19 17.79 -24.11
C GLY A 100 -6.60 17.79 -22.69
N ALA A 101 -5.51 17.05 -22.50
CA ALA A 101 -4.82 16.95 -21.20
C ALA A 101 -4.27 18.31 -20.74
N GLN A 102 -4.49 18.63 -19.46
CA GLN A 102 -4.04 19.86 -18.83
C GLN A 102 -3.23 19.53 -17.57
N ALA A 103 -2.12 20.25 -17.37
CA ALA A 103 -1.40 20.16 -16.12
C ALA A 103 -2.25 20.74 -14.99
N SER A 104 -2.54 19.94 -13.97
CA SER A 104 -3.23 20.37 -12.76
C SER A 104 -2.50 19.87 -11.52
N THR A 105 -2.57 20.65 -10.44
CA THR A 105 -2.10 20.23 -9.13
C THR A 105 -3.25 19.64 -8.34
N TYR A 106 -3.05 18.46 -7.76
CA TYR A 106 -3.97 17.92 -6.77
C TYR A 106 -3.70 18.60 -5.43
N SER A 107 -4.74 19.16 -4.82
CA SER A 107 -4.70 19.43 -3.38
C SER A 107 -4.67 18.09 -2.66
N THR A 108 -3.75 17.90 -1.71
CA THR A 108 -3.71 16.68 -0.90
C THR A 108 -3.99 17.01 0.55
N GLN A 109 -4.77 16.17 1.23
CA GLN A 109 -4.99 16.26 2.66
C GLN A 109 -4.20 15.16 3.37
N ASP A 110 -3.50 15.52 4.45
CA ASP A 110 -2.82 14.56 5.30
C ASP A 110 -3.85 13.63 5.94
N GLN A 111 -3.68 12.33 5.75
CA GLN A 111 -4.56 11.32 6.32
C GLN A 111 -3.76 10.14 6.84
N ILE A 112 -4.20 9.62 7.99
CA ILE A 112 -3.69 8.37 8.53
C ILE A 112 -4.48 7.23 7.90
N LEU A 113 -3.79 6.38 7.14
CA LEU A 113 -4.38 5.16 6.56
C LEU A 113 -4.05 3.97 7.45
N PRO A 114 -5.02 3.42 8.21
CA PRO A 114 -4.80 2.22 9.00
C PRO A 114 -4.97 0.96 8.15
N LEU A 115 -4.10 -0.03 8.35
CA LEU A 115 -4.23 -1.37 7.80
C LEU A 115 -4.05 -2.41 8.93
N PRO A 116 -5.16 -2.97 9.46
CA PRO A 116 -5.08 -4.05 10.43
C PRO A 116 -4.55 -5.32 9.76
N THR A 117 -3.61 -5.96 10.44
CA THR A 117 -3.04 -7.23 10.00
C THR A 117 -2.84 -8.18 11.20
N ALA A 118 -2.86 -9.48 10.93
CA ALA A 118 -2.51 -10.53 11.87
C ALA A 118 -1.27 -11.26 11.36
N ASP A 119 -0.34 -11.59 12.26
CA ASP A 119 0.86 -12.35 11.91
C ASP A 119 0.98 -13.59 12.79
N LEU A 120 1.48 -14.67 12.20
CA LEU A 120 1.75 -15.94 12.84
C LEU A 120 3.15 -16.42 12.42
N ALA A 121 3.99 -16.72 13.39
CA ALA A 121 5.25 -17.44 13.18
C ALA A 121 5.17 -18.82 13.83
N ILE A 122 5.71 -19.82 13.15
CA ILE A 122 5.74 -21.22 13.59
C ILE A 122 7.18 -21.73 13.45
N GLY A 123 7.78 -22.17 14.56
CA GLY A 123 9.11 -22.75 14.56
C GLY A 123 9.12 -24.10 13.86
N LEU A 124 9.96 -24.23 12.83
CA LEU A 124 10.14 -25.48 12.08
C LEU A 124 11.41 -26.20 12.51
N PHE A 125 12.50 -25.45 12.69
CA PHE A 125 13.80 -26.00 13.04
C PHE A 125 14.48 -25.15 14.11
N LYS A 126 14.99 -25.80 15.16
CA LYS A 126 15.64 -25.12 16.28
C LYS A 126 16.98 -24.49 15.91
N GLY A 127 17.67 -25.06 14.92
CA GLY A 127 19.06 -24.73 14.61
C GLY A 127 20.05 -25.72 15.22
N LEU A 128 21.31 -25.56 14.85
CA LEU A 128 22.44 -26.31 15.40
C LEU A 128 22.93 -25.64 16.70
N PRO A 129 23.18 -26.41 17.78
CA PRO A 129 23.71 -25.84 19.01
C PRO A 129 25.14 -25.34 18.80
N MET A 130 25.39 -24.09 19.19
CA MET A 130 26.71 -23.47 19.23
C MET A 130 26.91 -22.79 20.59
N GLY A 131 27.50 -23.53 21.52
CA GLY A 131 27.71 -23.07 22.89
C GLY A 131 26.38 -22.82 23.61
N VAL A 132 26.12 -21.54 23.94
CA VAL A 132 24.92 -21.11 24.69
C VAL A 132 23.76 -20.65 23.80
N THR A 133 23.87 -20.82 22.49
CA THR A 133 22.83 -20.43 21.51
C THR A 133 22.67 -21.49 20.41
N ASN A 134 21.67 -21.32 19.54
CA ASN A 134 21.49 -22.12 18.33
C ASN A 134 21.63 -21.21 17.09
N VAL A 135 22.14 -21.76 16.00
CA VAL A 135 22.31 -21.07 14.72
C VAL A 135 21.56 -21.79 13.61
N GLY A 136 21.14 -21.04 12.59
CA GLY A 136 20.43 -21.61 11.44
C GLY A 136 19.03 -22.12 11.77
N GLY A 137 18.38 -21.60 12.82
CA GLY A 137 16.98 -21.94 13.10
C GLY A 137 16.07 -21.46 11.97
N VAL A 138 14.91 -22.12 11.80
CA VAL A 138 13.97 -21.78 10.74
C VAL A 138 12.55 -21.67 11.30
N ASP A 139 11.87 -20.58 10.95
CA ASP A 139 10.44 -20.39 11.21
C ASP A 139 9.67 -20.20 9.90
N LEU A 140 8.45 -20.71 9.85
CA LEU A 140 7.44 -20.36 8.86
C LEU A 140 6.72 -19.09 9.30
N LEU A 141 6.48 -18.18 8.37
CA LEU A 141 5.76 -16.93 8.60
C LEU A 141 4.48 -16.93 7.79
N VAL A 142 3.39 -16.51 8.43
CA VAL A 142 2.07 -16.30 7.82
C VAL A 142 1.58 -14.93 8.25
N SER A 143 0.96 -14.20 7.33
CA SER A 143 0.41 -12.87 7.57
C SER A 143 -0.98 -12.79 6.96
N ALA A 144 -1.88 -12.01 7.54
CA ALA A 144 -3.22 -11.76 7.02
C ALA A 144 -3.49 -10.26 7.09
N ALA A 145 -3.84 -9.64 5.97
CA ALA A 145 -4.26 -8.25 5.90
C ALA A 145 -5.76 -8.16 5.71
N TYR A 146 -6.41 -7.25 6.45
CA TYR A 146 -7.83 -6.99 6.34
C TYR A 146 -8.07 -5.55 5.87
N LEU A 147 -8.82 -5.40 4.79
CA LEU A 147 -9.20 -4.11 4.23
C LEU A 147 -10.73 -4.02 4.17
N PRO A 148 -11.37 -3.13 4.95
CA PRO A 148 -12.82 -2.98 4.92
C PRO A 148 -13.28 -2.25 3.65
N GLU A 149 -14.52 -2.53 3.24
CA GLU A 149 -15.21 -1.69 2.26
C GLU A 149 -15.58 -0.34 2.88
N TYR A 150 -15.58 0.70 2.06
CA TYR A 150 -15.98 2.04 2.47
C TYR A 150 -16.82 2.66 1.37
N SER A 151 -17.95 3.24 1.73
CA SER A 151 -18.81 3.95 0.78
C SER A 151 -19.15 5.32 1.33
N GLY A 152 -18.82 6.36 0.56
CA GLY A 152 -19.10 7.75 0.87
C GLY A 152 -19.63 8.51 -0.34
N ASP A 153 -19.90 9.81 -0.16
CA ASP A 153 -20.55 10.63 -1.19
C ASP A 153 -19.69 10.83 -2.46
N PHE A 154 -18.36 10.79 -2.34
CA PHE A 154 -17.41 11.07 -3.42
C PHE A 154 -16.40 9.96 -3.67
N ILE A 155 -16.21 9.04 -2.71
CA ILE A 155 -15.25 7.93 -2.80
C ILE A 155 -15.95 6.66 -2.34
N ASP A 156 -15.84 5.62 -3.17
CA ASP A 156 -16.32 4.26 -2.89
C ASP A 156 -15.14 3.29 -3.06
N VAL A 157 -14.92 2.43 -2.06
CA VAL A 157 -13.86 1.43 -2.00
C VAL A 157 -14.50 0.07 -1.81
N LYS A 158 -14.41 -0.77 -2.83
CA LYS A 158 -14.96 -2.13 -2.85
C LYS A 158 -13.85 -3.16 -2.86
N VAL A 159 -14.11 -4.30 -2.23
CA VAL A 159 -13.20 -5.46 -2.24
C VAL A 159 -13.89 -6.66 -2.89
N PRO A 160 -13.97 -6.70 -4.24
CA PRO A 160 -14.77 -7.70 -4.96
C PRO A 160 -14.37 -9.15 -4.66
N ASP A 161 -13.09 -9.39 -4.39
CA ASP A 161 -12.54 -10.71 -4.06
C ASP A 161 -12.55 -11.02 -2.55
N GLY A 162 -13.21 -10.18 -1.74
CA GLY A 162 -13.25 -10.24 -0.29
C GLY A 162 -12.19 -9.37 0.39
N SER A 163 -12.40 -9.08 1.67
CA SER A 163 -11.62 -8.11 2.47
C SER A 163 -10.34 -8.67 3.09
N LEU A 164 -10.05 -9.96 2.92
CA LEU A 164 -8.92 -10.62 3.58
C LEU A 164 -7.93 -11.18 2.56
N LYS A 165 -6.64 -10.92 2.80
CA LYS A 165 -5.55 -11.48 1.98
C LYS A 165 -4.46 -12.10 2.85
N LEU A 166 -4.04 -13.30 2.48
CA LEU A 166 -2.96 -14.01 3.15
C LEU A 166 -1.61 -13.74 2.49
N GLY A 167 -0.58 -13.69 3.31
CA GLY A 167 0.83 -13.65 2.95
C GLY A 167 1.59 -14.77 3.65
N TYR A 168 2.77 -15.09 3.13
CA TYR A 168 3.59 -16.20 3.60
C TYR A 168 5.07 -15.92 3.40
N GLY A 169 5.90 -16.64 4.15
CA GLY A 169 7.35 -16.55 4.01
C GLY A 169 8.08 -17.35 5.07
N ALA A 170 9.34 -17.04 5.27
CA ALA A 170 10.21 -17.78 6.17
C ALA A 170 11.21 -16.84 6.86
N ARG A 171 11.65 -17.27 8.03
CA ARG A 171 12.73 -16.64 8.78
C ARG A 171 13.84 -17.65 9.01
N VAL A 172 15.07 -17.23 8.80
CA VAL A 172 16.29 -17.97 9.15
C VAL A 172 17.03 -17.19 10.23
N GLY A 173 17.15 -17.80 11.40
CA GLY A 173 17.92 -17.26 12.52
C GLY A 173 19.39 -17.50 12.28
N ILE A 174 20.16 -16.42 12.11
CA ILE A 174 21.63 -16.50 12.10
C ILE A 174 22.09 -16.90 13.50
N VAL A 175 21.56 -16.22 14.53
CA VAL A 175 21.83 -16.51 15.93
C VAL A 175 20.54 -16.43 16.72
N GLN A 176 20.24 -17.46 17.51
CA GLN A 176 19.11 -17.42 18.43
C GLN A 176 19.43 -16.52 19.63
N GLN A 177 18.43 -15.79 20.11
CA GLN A 177 18.60 -14.95 21.28
C GLN A 177 18.88 -15.79 22.53
N SER A 178 19.87 -15.38 23.33
CA SER A 178 20.15 -15.94 24.66
C SER A 178 20.20 -14.83 25.71
N PHE A 179 20.53 -15.15 26.97
CA PHE A 179 20.68 -14.14 28.02
C PHE A 179 21.80 -13.13 27.71
N VAL A 180 22.90 -13.55 27.08
CA VAL A 180 24.03 -12.67 26.73
C VAL A 180 24.12 -12.33 25.24
N ILE A 181 23.58 -13.17 24.34
CA ILE A 181 23.69 -12.98 22.88
C ILE A 181 22.37 -12.41 22.31
N PRO A 182 22.39 -11.38 21.44
CA PRO A 182 21.20 -10.91 20.73
C PRO A 182 20.73 -11.95 19.70
N GLY A 183 19.43 -11.96 19.42
CA GLY A 183 18.88 -12.72 18.31
C GLY A 183 19.13 -11.97 17.00
N VAL A 184 19.62 -12.66 15.97
CA VAL A 184 19.79 -12.08 14.64
C VAL A 184 19.17 -13.02 13.62
N SER A 185 18.37 -12.49 12.70
CA SER A 185 17.72 -13.27 11.65
C SER A 185 17.55 -12.52 10.36
N ILE A 186 17.43 -13.29 9.28
CA ILE A 186 16.96 -12.82 7.99
C ILE A 186 15.57 -13.39 7.77
N SER A 187 14.64 -12.57 7.32
CA SER A 187 13.30 -13.02 6.93
C SER A 187 12.96 -12.59 5.52
N TYR A 188 12.27 -13.47 4.80
CA TYR A 188 11.61 -13.17 3.53
C TYR A 188 10.11 -13.32 3.72
N LEU A 189 9.32 -12.37 3.22
CA LEU A 189 7.88 -12.43 3.30
C LEU A 189 7.23 -11.85 2.06
N ARG A 190 6.29 -12.60 1.49
CA ARG A 190 5.43 -12.17 0.39
C ARG A 190 4.05 -11.86 0.96
N ARG A 191 3.63 -10.61 0.81
CA ARG A 191 2.30 -10.11 1.22
C ARG A 191 1.57 -9.54 0.00
N SER A 192 0.25 -9.45 0.09
CA SER A 192 -0.56 -8.76 -0.92
C SER A 192 -1.75 -8.10 -0.24
N LEU A 193 -2.29 -7.04 -0.84
CA LEU A 193 -3.60 -6.53 -0.46
C LEU A 193 -4.72 -7.37 -1.07
N PRO A 194 -5.90 -7.35 -0.43
CA PRO A 194 -7.15 -7.62 -1.14
C PRO A 194 -7.22 -6.80 -2.44
N THR A 195 -7.78 -7.39 -3.49
CA THR A 195 -8.05 -6.66 -4.72
C THR A 195 -9.07 -5.56 -4.43
N VAL A 196 -8.80 -4.32 -4.82
CA VAL A 196 -9.71 -3.20 -4.59
C VAL A 196 -10.19 -2.55 -5.89
N SER A 197 -11.44 -2.11 -5.88
CA SER A 197 -11.97 -1.15 -6.85
C SER A 197 -12.26 0.16 -6.14
N ILE A 198 -11.64 1.24 -6.61
CA ILE A 198 -11.80 2.59 -6.06
C ILE A 198 -12.55 3.42 -7.11
N ILE A 199 -13.67 4.00 -6.71
CA ILE A 199 -14.46 4.90 -7.56
C ILE A 199 -14.44 6.28 -6.91
N GLY A 200 -13.79 7.23 -7.55
CA GLY A 200 -13.87 8.65 -7.22
C GLY A 200 -14.90 9.34 -8.11
N SER A 201 -15.77 10.16 -7.53
CA SER A 201 -16.77 10.94 -8.25
C SER A 201 -16.66 12.41 -7.90
N THR A 202 -16.72 13.29 -8.90
CA THR A 202 -16.75 14.74 -8.67
C THR A 202 -18.10 15.20 -8.12
N ALA A 203 -18.17 16.46 -7.67
CA ALA A 203 -19.44 17.14 -7.51
C ALA A 203 -20.28 17.09 -8.80
N ALA A 204 -21.61 17.09 -8.64
CA ALA A 204 -22.53 17.04 -9.78
C ALA A 204 -22.39 18.29 -10.65
N SER A 205 -22.26 18.08 -11.96
CA SER A 205 -22.30 19.12 -12.97
C SER A 205 -23.73 19.63 -13.19
N THR A 206 -23.87 20.71 -13.96
CA THR A 206 -25.16 21.30 -14.35
C THR A 206 -26.00 20.27 -15.12
N GLY A 207 -26.95 19.61 -14.43
CA GLY A 207 -27.71 18.47 -14.95
C GLY A 207 -27.67 17.20 -14.08
N GLY A 208 -26.95 17.22 -12.96
CA GLY A 208 -26.93 16.13 -11.97
C GLY A 208 -25.91 15.00 -12.26
N ALA A 209 -25.25 15.04 -13.42
CA ALA A 209 -24.25 14.04 -13.81
C ALA A 209 -22.89 14.33 -13.18
N ARG A 210 -22.14 13.29 -12.80
CA ARG A 210 -20.81 13.38 -12.18
C ARG A 210 -19.73 12.84 -13.10
N ASP A 211 -18.56 13.46 -13.08
CA ASP A 211 -17.35 12.87 -13.65
C ASP A 211 -16.89 11.77 -12.69
N THR A 212 -16.46 10.62 -13.21
CA THR A 212 -16.03 9.48 -12.38
C THR A 212 -14.68 8.96 -12.83
N LEU A 213 -13.76 8.80 -11.89
CA LEU A 213 -12.47 8.14 -12.09
C LEU A 213 -12.50 6.81 -11.34
N ARG A 214 -12.26 5.72 -12.05
CA ARG A 214 -12.34 4.36 -11.50
C ARG A 214 -11.00 3.66 -11.66
N ILE A 215 -10.52 3.08 -10.58
CA ILE A 215 -9.38 2.16 -10.56
C ILE A 215 -9.92 0.80 -10.16
N ASP A 216 -9.85 -0.16 -11.07
CA ASP A 216 -10.34 -1.51 -10.88
C ASP A 216 -9.20 -2.48 -10.72
N ASP A 217 -9.52 -3.59 -10.06
CA ASP A 217 -8.62 -4.72 -9.89
C ASP A 217 -7.25 -4.29 -9.34
N LEU A 218 -7.22 -3.24 -8.51
CA LEU A 218 -5.98 -2.73 -7.94
C LEU A 218 -5.45 -3.80 -6.98
N ASN A 219 -4.32 -4.37 -7.38
CA ASN A 219 -3.63 -5.42 -6.68
C ASN A 219 -2.22 -4.93 -6.35
N VAL A 220 -1.92 -4.88 -5.06
CA VAL A 220 -0.60 -4.48 -4.56
C VAL A 220 0.05 -5.70 -3.93
N LYS A 221 1.17 -6.12 -4.52
CA LYS A 221 2.01 -7.21 -4.02
C LYS A 221 3.30 -6.64 -3.46
N THR A 222 3.77 -7.25 -2.38
CA THR A 222 5.01 -6.85 -1.72
C THR A 222 5.88 -8.08 -1.46
N ASP A 223 7.12 -8.02 -1.91
CA ASP A 223 8.19 -8.95 -1.55
C ASP A 223 9.17 -8.23 -0.62
N ALA A 224 9.34 -8.76 0.57
CA ALA A 224 10.10 -8.09 1.62
C ALA A 224 11.21 -8.97 2.17
N ILE A 225 12.44 -8.46 2.18
CA ILE A 225 13.60 -9.08 2.84
C ILE A 225 14.03 -8.19 3.99
N ARG A 226 14.25 -8.76 5.18
CA ARG A 226 14.67 -8.03 6.37
C ARG A 226 15.80 -8.75 7.09
N LEU A 227 16.77 -7.98 7.55
CA LEU A 227 17.77 -8.37 8.54
C LEU A 227 17.41 -7.68 9.86
N VAL A 228 17.22 -8.47 10.92
CA VAL A 228 16.76 -7.95 12.21
C VAL A 228 17.67 -8.45 13.31
N ALA A 229 18.04 -7.55 14.23
CA ALA A 229 18.70 -7.88 15.48
C ALA A 229 17.79 -7.49 16.66
N SER A 230 17.62 -8.37 17.64
CA SER A 230 16.80 -8.10 18.83
C SER A 230 17.43 -8.56 20.13
N LYS A 231 17.07 -7.89 21.21
CA LYS A 231 17.40 -8.30 22.57
C LYS A 231 16.27 -7.97 23.53
N THR A 232 15.98 -8.93 24.40
CA THR A 232 15.01 -8.77 25.50
C THR A 232 15.76 -8.74 26.83
N PHE A 233 15.51 -7.70 27.61
CA PHE A 233 16.00 -7.46 28.96
C PHE A 233 14.81 -7.52 29.92
N LEU A 234 14.62 -8.65 30.59
CA LEU A 234 13.50 -8.87 31.52
C LEU A 234 12.15 -8.54 30.85
N VAL A 235 11.57 -7.39 31.17
CA VAL A 235 10.27 -6.93 30.67
C VAL A 235 10.35 -6.06 29.42
N VAL A 236 11.52 -5.53 29.05
CA VAL A 236 11.67 -4.65 27.86
C VAL A 236 12.44 -5.37 26.77
N GLY A 237 11.98 -5.30 25.53
CA GLY A 237 12.71 -5.79 24.37
C GLY A 237 12.88 -4.71 23.31
N ILE A 238 14.04 -4.70 22.67
CA ILE A 238 14.35 -3.80 21.56
C ILE A 238 14.71 -4.66 20.35
N ALA A 239 14.20 -4.30 19.18
CA ALA A 239 14.65 -4.83 17.91
C ALA A 239 14.97 -3.69 16.94
N VAL A 240 15.97 -3.88 16.11
CA VAL A 240 16.30 -2.97 15.00
C VAL A 240 16.46 -3.80 13.76
N GLY A 241 15.98 -3.28 12.64
CA GLY A 241 16.08 -3.97 11.37
C GLY A 241 16.27 -3.03 10.20
N VAL A 242 16.85 -3.60 9.15
CA VAL A 242 16.95 -2.99 7.83
C VAL A 242 16.42 -4.00 6.81
N GLY A 243 15.77 -3.51 5.78
CA GLY A 243 15.21 -4.37 4.76
C GLY A 243 15.04 -3.67 3.42
N GLN A 244 14.68 -4.48 2.43
CA GLN A 244 14.29 -4.01 1.12
C GLN A 244 12.92 -4.59 0.79
N ASP A 245 12.01 -3.71 0.40
CA ASP A 245 10.68 -4.05 -0.04
C ASP A 245 10.58 -3.78 -1.55
N ARG A 246 10.09 -4.77 -2.30
CA ARG A 246 9.75 -4.65 -3.70
C ARG A 246 8.24 -4.65 -3.85
N TYR A 247 7.71 -3.55 -4.38
CA TYR A 247 6.30 -3.34 -4.63
C TYR A 247 5.98 -3.61 -6.10
N GLU A 248 4.91 -4.34 -6.36
CA GLU A 248 4.30 -4.47 -7.67
C GLU A 248 2.83 -4.11 -7.54
N SER A 249 2.45 -3.01 -8.18
CA SER A 249 1.06 -2.54 -8.22
C SER A 249 0.53 -2.67 -9.63
N VAL A 250 -0.62 -3.30 -9.78
CA VAL A 250 -1.31 -3.46 -11.06
C VAL A 250 -2.74 -3.02 -10.86
N GLY A 251 -3.29 -2.27 -11.80
CA GLY A 251 -4.70 -1.87 -11.79
C GLY A 251 -5.16 -1.44 -13.17
N THR A 252 -6.47 -1.48 -13.38
CA THR A 252 -7.11 -1.05 -14.61
C THR A 252 -7.82 0.27 -14.37
N ILE A 253 -7.52 1.27 -15.17
CA ILE A 253 -8.12 2.59 -15.04
C ILE A 253 -9.23 2.77 -16.07
N THR A 254 -10.35 3.30 -15.61
CA THR A 254 -11.45 3.79 -16.45
C THR A 254 -11.85 5.18 -15.98
N ALA A 255 -11.96 6.13 -16.90
CA ALA A 255 -12.43 7.47 -16.60
C ALA A 255 -13.69 7.78 -17.41
N LYS A 256 -14.65 8.47 -16.80
CA LYS A 256 -15.88 8.93 -17.44
C LYS A 256 -16.06 10.42 -17.16
N VAL A 257 -16.26 11.17 -18.22
CA VAL A 257 -16.63 12.58 -18.22
C VAL A 257 -18.14 12.67 -18.48
N ALA A 258 -18.84 13.33 -17.57
CA ALA A 258 -20.26 13.61 -17.66
C ALA A 258 -20.61 14.46 -18.89
N PRO A 259 -21.85 14.34 -19.41
CA PRO A 259 -22.35 15.21 -20.45
C PRO A 259 -22.21 16.70 -20.10
N ARG A 260 -21.71 17.49 -21.05
CA ARG A 260 -21.63 18.95 -20.97
C ARG A 260 -22.36 19.55 -22.17
N ALA A 261 -23.37 20.36 -21.90
CA ALA A 261 -24.37 20.79 -22.88
C ALA A 261 -23.80 21.38 -24.18
N VAL A 262 -22.63 22.01 -24.13
CA VAL A 262 -22.02 22.70 -25.29
C VAL A 262 -20.83 21.94 -25.89
N THR A 263 -20.01 21.30 -25.06
CA THR A 263 -18.71 20.75 -25.49
C THR A 263 -18.71 19.23 -25.65
N VAL A 264 -19.54 18.51 -24.87
CA VAL A 264 -19.57 17.04 -24.88
C VAL A 264 -20.98 16.53 -24.53
N PRO A 265 -22.00 16.70 -25.40
CA PRO A 265 -23.40 16.50 -25.04
C PRO A 265 -23.78 15.07 -24.64
N ASN A 266 -22.97 14.07 -25.01
CA ASN A 266 -23.18 12.66 -24.64
C ASN A 266 -22.21 12.16 -23.55
N GLY A 267 -21.36 13.04 -23.01
CA GLY A 267 -20.23 12.66 -22.15
C GLY A 267 -19.09 12.00 -22.95
N ALA A 268 -18.02 11.63 -22.24
CA ALA A 268 -16.90 10.92 -22.84
C ALA A 268 -16.30 9.88 -21.87
N SER A 269 -15.62 8.88 -22.41
CA SER A 269 -14.97 7.86 -21.59
C SER A 269 -13.55 7.57 -22.09
N ALA A 270 -12.65 7.26 -21.17
CA ALA A 270 -11.31 6.77 -21.45
C ALA A 270 -11.05 5.45 -20.72
N GLY A 271 -10.21 4.61 -21.32
CA GLY A 271 -9.90 3.27 -20.83
C GLY A 271 -10.79 2.18 -21.41
N PRO A 272 -10.63 0.92 -20.96
CA PRO A 272 -9.74 0.51 -19.87
C PRO A 272 -8.25 0.61 -20.24
N VAL A 273 -7.44 1.17 -19.34
CA VAL A 273 -5.96 1.20 -19.46
C VAL A 273 -5.37 0.39 -18.31
N VAL A 274 -4.59 -0.64 -18.64
CA VAL A 274 -3.85 -1.41 -17.63
C VAL A 274 -2.57 -0.67 -17.27
N LEU A 275 -2.41 -0.36 -15.99
CA LEU A 275 -1.18 0.18 -15.43
C LEU A 275 -0.47 -0.87 -14.59
N SER A 276 0.86 -0.85 -14.67
CA SER A 276 1.74 -1.63 -13.81
C SER A 276 2.89 -0.76 -13.37
N GLN A 277 3.16 -0.75 -12.06
CA GLN A 277 4.27 -0.04 -11.47
C GLN A 277 5.07 -1.00 -10.59
N LYS A 278 6.39 -0.96 -10.75
CA LYS A 278 7.35 -1.69 -9.91
C LYS A 278 8.24 -0.69 -9.21
N MET A 279 8.37 -0.83 -7.90
CA MET A 279 9.24 0.03 -7.10
C MET A 279 10.01 -0.81 -6.09
N THR A 280 11.18 -0.33 -5.71
CA THR A 280 11.99 -0.94 -4.66
C THR A 280 12.36 0.16 -3.67
N ARG A 281 12.18 -0.12 -2.39
CA ARG A 281 12.51 0.81 -1.30
C ARG A 281 13.32 0.08 -0.24
N THR A 282 14.30 0.78 0.31
CA THR A 282 15.04 0.31 1.48
C THR A 282 14.44 0.96 2.70
N ASN A 283 14.15 0.16 3.73
CA ASN A 283 13.49 0.62 4.94
C ASN A 283 14.33 0.27 6.17
N ILE A 284 14.29 1.13 7.17
CA ILE A 284 14.90 0.92 8.49
C ILE A 284 13.81 1.06 9.53
N PHE A 285 13.79 0.16 10.52
CA PHE A 285 12.78 0.19 11.57
C PHE A 285 13.36 -0.19 12.93
N THR A 286 12.67 0.24 13.99
CA THR A 286 12.99 -0.07 15.38
C THR A 286 11.72 -0.43 16.13
N ASP A 287 11.78 -1.53 16.87
CA ASP A 287 10.70 -2.03 17.70
C ASP A 287 11.08 -1.83 19.16
N VAL A 288 10.13 -1.35 19.96
CA VAL A 288 10.19 -1.36 21.41
C VAL A 288 9.03 -2.20 21.91
N SER A 289 9.33 -3.17 22.78
CA SER A 289 8.35 -4.09 23.31
C SER A 289 8.36 -4.14 24.83
N LEU A 290 7.17 -4.28 25.41
CA LEU A 290 6.95 -4.49 26.83
C LEU A 290 6.29 -5.87 27.01
N ASN A 291 6.99 -6.79 27.66
CA ASN A 291 6.51 -8.11 28.02
C ASN A 291 5.76 -8.01 29.35
N LEU A 292 4.45 -8.19 29.30
CA LEU A 292 3.58 -8.35 30.45
C LEU A 292 3.30 -9.87 30.64
N PRO A 293 2.84 -10.31 31.83
CA PRO A 293 2.65 -11.73 32.11
C PRO A 293 1.75 -12.50 31.13
N LEU A 294 0.78 -11.81 30.52
CA LEU A 294 -0.21 -12.43 29.61
C LEU A 294 -0.17 -11.87 28.18
N LEU A 295 0.49 -10.74 27.96
CA LEU A 295 0.44 -10.03 26.68
C LEU A 295 1.75 -9.27 26.43
N LYS A 296 2.06 -9.04 25.15
CA LYS A 296 3.22 -8.26 24.74
C LYS A 296 2.75 -7.07 23.92
N ILE A 297 3.07 -5.86 24.36
CA ILE A 297 2.78 -4.62 23.63
C ILE A 297 4.03 -4.24 22.86
N ILE A 298 3.86 -3.85 21.60
CA ILE A 298 4.98 -3.53 20.72
C ILE A 298 4.63 -2.26 19.95
N GLY A 299 5.52 -1.28 20.03
CA GLY A 299 5.52 -0.11 19.17
C GLY A 299 6.66 -0.24 18.17
N GLU A 300 6.38 0.01 16.90
CA GLU A 300 7.37 0.04 15.83
C GLU A 300 7.32 1.40 15.14
N ILE A 301 8.50 1.92 14.81
CA ILE A 301 8.66 3.08 13.96
C ILE A 301 9.66 2.75 12.85
N GLY A 302 9.36 3.17 11.63
CA GLY A 302 10.22 2.93 10.48
C GLY A 302 10.15 4.05 9.45
N GLN A 303 11.15 4.08 8.56
CA GLN A 303 11.32 5.04 7.47
C GLN A 303 11.74 4.34 6.19
#